data_AF-A0ABD5DF32-F1
#
_entry.id   AF-A0ABD5DF32-F1
#
_cell.length_a   1.000
_cell.length_b   1.000
_cell.length_c   1.000
_cell.angle_alpha   90.00
_cell.angle_beta   90.00
_cell.angle_gamma   90.00
#
_symmetry.space_group_name_H-M   'P 1'
#
loop_
_entity.id
_entity.type
_entity.pdbx_description
1 polymer ?
#
loop_
_entity_poly.entity_id
_entity_poly.type
_entity_poly.pdbx_seq_one_letter_code
_entity_poly.pdbx_strand_id
1 'polypeptide(L)'
;PYEEHAGSGMHIHISMLNNKGENVLVDGDGEDSALLKRALAGMIDLMPASMALLAPNVNSYRRFQPGMYVPTQASWGHNNRTVALRIP
;
A
#
# COMPACT_ATOMS: atom_id res chain seq x y z
N PRO A 1 -15.19 -14.20 0.58
CA PRO A 1 -15.53 -15.60 0.21
C PRO A 1 -16.98 -15.89 0.55
N TYR A 2 -17.38 -15.48 1.75
CA TYR A 2 -18.76 -15.44 2.23
C TYR A 2 -19.22 -13.99 2.33
N GLU A 3 -20.50 -13.72 2.06
CA GLU A 3 -21.05 -12.36 1.97
C GLU A 3 -21.11 -11.66 3.33
N GLU A 4 -21.48 -12.38 4.38
CA GLU A 4 -21.67 -11.84 5.74
C GLU A 4 -20.37 -11.81 6.57
N HIS A 5 -19.23 -12.11 5.97
CA HIS A 5 -17.95 -12.20 6.67
C HIS A 5 -16.87 -11.33 6.05
N ALA A 6 -15.88 -10.98 6.87
CA ALA A 6 -14.72 -10.23 6.42
C ALA A 6 -14.00 -10.94 5.26
N GLY A 7 -13.56 -10.14 4.29
CA GLY A 7 -12.71 -10.64 3.21
C GLY A 7 -11.29 -10.94 3.68
N SER A 8 -10.55 -11.69 2.86
CA SER A 8 -9.11 -11.88 3.04
C SER A 8 -8.34 -10.92 2.13
N GLY A 9 -7.22 -10.41 2.64
CA GLY A 9 -6.30 -9.55 1.89
C GLY A 9 -4.86 -9.99 2.09
N MET A 10 -3.98 -9.49 1.22
CA MET A 10 -2.53 -9.69 1.32
C MET A 10 -1.89 -8.32 1.37
N HIS A 11 -1.30 -7.98 2.51
CA HIS A 11 -0.45 -6.80 2.62
C HIS A 11 0.99 -7.21 2.34
N ILE A 12 1.69 -6.41 1.53
CA ILE A 12 3.10 -6.63 1.19
C ILE A 12 3.88 -5.50 1.86
N HIS A 13 4.86 -5.86 2.68
CA HIS A 13 5.77 -4.91 3.31
C HIS A 13 7.05 -4.85 2.48
N ILE A 14 7.48 -3.63 2.13
CA ILE A 14 8.64 -3.40 1.28
C ILE A 14 9.60 -2.46 2.00
N SER A 15 10.89 -2.80 1.99
CA SER A 15 11.99 -1.91 2.36
C SER A 15 12.99 -1.85 1.21
N MET A 16 13.78 -0.78 1.15
CA MET A 16 14.84 -0.63 0.16
C MET A 16 16.14 -0.38 0.90
N LEU A 17 17.15 -1.20 0.59
CA LEU A 17 18.47 -1.11 1.20
C LEU A 17 19.50 -0.67 0.15
N ASN A 18 20.48 0.13 0.54
CA ASN A 18 21.64 0.40 -0.32
C ASN A 18 22.65 -0.76 -0.28
N ASN A 19 23.76 -0.62 -1.02
CA ASN A 19 24.83 -1.63 -1.07
C ASN A 19 25.55 -1.85 0.27
N LYS A 20 25.34 -0.99 1.26
CA LYS A 20 25.87 -1.14 2.62
C LYS A 20 24.86 -1.79 3.58
N GLY A 21 23.65 -2.12 3.10
CA GLY A 21 22.58 -2.68 3.90
C GLY A 21 21.76 -1.65 4.69
N GLU A 22 21.95 -0.35 4.43
CA GLU A 22 21.24 0.73 5.13
C GLU A 22 19.89 1.00 4.47
N ASN A 23 18.83 1.21 5.26
CA ASN A 23 17.50 1.52 4.73
C ASN A 23 17.46 2.93 4.14
N VAL A 24 17.21 3.04 2.84
CA VAL A 24 17.20 4.32 2.12
C VAL A 24 15.82 5.00 2.10
N LEU A 25 14.81 4.40 2.71
CA LEU A 25 13.48 4.99 2.83
C LEU A 25 13.37 5.93 4.02
N VAL A 26 14.31 5.88 4.97
CA VAL A 26 14.43 6.76 6.13
C VAL A 26 15.62 7.70 5.91
N ASP A 27 15.53 8.95 6.37
CA ASP A 27 16.65 9.89 6.32
C ASP A 27 17.56 9.81 7.57
N GLY A 28 18.53 10.71 7.67
CA GLY A 28 19.51 10.72 8.76
C GLY A 28 18.91 11.03 10.13
N ASP A 29 17.73 11.66 10.18
CA ASP A 29 17.05 12.05 11.41
C ASP A 29 15.99 11.02 11.84
N GLY A 30 15.82 9.94 11.06
CA GLY A 30 14.80 8.93 11.32
C GLY A 30 13.44 9.23 10.67
N GLU A 31 13.37 10.26 9.82
CA GLU A 31 12.15 10.73 9.18
C GLU A 31 11.99 10.18 7.75
N ASP A 32 10.85 10.48 7.12
CA ASP A 32 10.58 10.09 5.74
C ASP A 32 11.59 10.71 4.75
N SER A 33 12.42 9.85 4.15
CA SER A 33 13.37 10.30 3.13
C SER A 33 12.67 10.91 1.90
N ALA A 34 13.39 11.76 1.17
CA ALA A 34 12.94 12.24 -0.14
C ALA A 34 12.72 11.09 -1.14
N LEU A 35 13.45 9.97 -0.99
CA LEU A 35 13.26 8.79 -1.83
C LEU A 35 11.92 8.11 -1.55
N LEU A 36 11.56 7.94 -0.28
CA LEU A 36 10.26 7.38 0.11
C LEU A 36 9.11 8.20 -0.46
N LYS A 37 9.16 9.54 -0.34
CA LYS A 37 8.12 10.43 -0.89
C LYS A 37 7.98 10.29 -2.42
N ARG A 38 9.10 10.17 -3.14
CA ARG A 38 9.09 9.92 -4.60
C ARG A 38 8.54 8.53 -4.95
N ALA A 39 8.93 7.50 -4.20
CA ALA A 39 8.41 6.14 -4.39
C ALA A 39 6.89 6.08 -4.16
N LEU A 40 6.39 6.73 -3.09
CA LEU A 40 4.96 6.84 -2.80
C LEU A 40 4.20 7.55 -3.93
N ALA A 41 4.73 8.66 -4.46
CA ALA A 41 4.12 9.36 -5.58
C ALA A 41 3.96 8.46 -6.81
N GLY A 42 5.03 7.74 -7.20
CA GLY A 42 4.97 6.80 -8.33
C GLY A 42 4.02 5.62 -8.07
N MET A 43 4.03 5.06 -6.86
CA MET A 43 3.11 3.98 -6.50
C MET A 43 1.63 4.42 -6.55
N ILE A 44 1.32 5.63 -6.10
CA ILE A 44 -0.04 6.19 -6.17
C ILE A 44 -0.48 6.38 -7.62
N ASP A 45 0.37 6.97 -8.45
CA ASP A 45 0.09 7.23 -9.86
C ASP A 45 -0.17 5.93 -10.64
N LEU A 46 0.63 4.89 -10.38
CA LEU A 46 0.53 3.60 -11.07
C LEU A 46 -0.49 2.65 -10.45
N MET A 47 -1.08 2.97 -9.29
CA MET A 47 -1.95 2.06 -8.56
C MET A 47 -3.18 1.61 -9.34
N PRO A 48 -3.95 2.49 -10.03
CA PRO A 48 -5.14 2.08 -10.75
C PRO A 48 -4.84 1.00 -11.79
N ALA A 49 -3.77 1.15 -12.56
CA ALA A 49 -3.34 0.15 -13.54
C ALA A 49 -2.80 -1.13 -12.89
N SER A 50 -2.04 -1.00 -11.79
CA SER A 50 -1.45 -2.12 -11.06
C SER A 50 -2.49 -3.05 -10.41
N MET A 51 -3.73 -2.58 -10.20
CA MET A 51 -4.83 -3.41 -9.66
C MET A 51 -5.11 -4.65 -10.51
N ALA A 52 -4.84 -4.61 -11.82
CA ALA A 52 -4.96 -5.79 -12.69
C ALA A 52 -4.02 -6.94 -12.26
N LEU A 53 -2.89 -6.62 -11.61
CA LEU A 53 -1.94 -7.59 -11.08
C LEU A 53 -2.17 -7.90 -9.60
N LEU A 54 -2.54 -6.89 -8.80
CA LEU A 54 -2.70 -7.01 -7.35
C LEU A 54 -4.08 -7.58 -6.93
N ALA A 55 -5.09 -7.42 -7.77
CA ALA A 55 -6.45 -7.91 -7.58
C ALA A 55 -6.99 -8.53 -8.89
N PRO A 56 -6.35 -9.59 -9.42
CA PRO A 56 -6.55 -10.03 -10.80
C PRO A 56 -7.90 -10.68 -11.10
N ASN A 57 -8.72 -10.95 -10.08
CA ASN A 57 -9.93 -11.75 -10.20
C ASN A 57 -11.16 -10.90 -9.87
N VAL A 58 -12.29 -11.15 -10.55
CA VAL A 58 -13.57 -10.46 -10.29
C VAL A 58 -13.96 -10.54 -8.79
N ASN A 59 -13.70 -11.68 -8.14
CA ASN A 59 -13.98 -11.85 -6.72
C ASN A 59 -13.16 -10.91 -5.81
N SER A 60 -11.96 -10.48 -6.23
CA SER A 60 -11.15 -9.52 -5.49
C SER A 60 -11.85 -8.17 -5.37
N TYR A 61 -12.56 -7.75 -6.42
CA TYR A 61 -13.29 -6.48 -6.47
C TYR A 61 -14.52 -6.43 -5.56
N ARG A 62 -15.10 -7.59 -5.20
CA ARG A 62 -16.16 -7.67 -4.18
C ARG A 62 -15.70 -7.16 -2.81
N ARG A 63 -14.39 -7.19 -2.53
CA ARG A 63 -13.83 -6.67 -1.29
C ARG A 63 -13.81 -5.14 -1.25
N PHE A 64 -13.58 -4.48 -2.39
CA PHE A 64 -13.39 -3.02 -2.52
C PHE A 64 -14.71 -2.25 -2.44
N GLN A 65 -15.30 -2.23 -1.25
CA GLN A 65 -16.56 -1.55 -0.95
C GLN A 65 -16.43 -0.65 0.28
N PRO A 66 -17.22 0.44 0.36
CA PRO A 66 -17.31 1.25 1.57
C PRO A 66 -17.63 0.40 2.80
N GLY A 67 -17.01 0.71 3.95
CA GLY A 67 -17.27 0.00 5.21
C GLY A 67 -16.52 -1.33 5.39
N MET A 68 -15.81 -1.83 4.37
CA MET A 68 -15.11 -3.13 4.44
C MET A 68 -13.65 -3.04 4.91
N TYR A 69 -13.25 -1.94 5.55
CA TYR A 69 -11.89 -1.68 6.04
C TYR A 69 -10.79 -1.96 5.00
N VAL A 70 -11.11 -1.67 3.73
CA VAL A 70 -10.20 -1.78 2.60
C VAL A 70 -10.02 -0.40 1.98
N PRO A 71 -8.81 -0.03 1.57
CA PRO A 71 -8.58 1.22 0.85
C PRO A 71 -9.19 1.14 -0.55
N THR A 72 -10.06 2.09 -0.88
CA THR A 72 -10.68 2.24 -2.21
C THR A 72 -10.09 3.39 -3.02
N GLN A 73 -9.13 4.12 -2.45
CA GLN A 73 -8.44 5.23 -3.09
C GLN A 73 -6.93 4.99 -3.04
N ALA A 74 -6.21 5.41 -4.09
CA ALA A 74 -4.77 5.46 -4.10
C ALA A 74 -4.30 6.57 -3.16
N SER A 75 -3.96 6.20 -1.93
CA SER A 75 -3.63 7.12 -0.84
C SER A 75 -2.55 6.54 0.05
N TRP A 76 -1.91 7.39 0.85
CA TRP A 76 -0.87 6.97 1.79
C TRP A 76 -0.95 7.72 3.12
N GLY A 77 -0.34 7.17 4.15
CA GLY A 77 -0.27 7.81 5.46
C GLY A 77 0.45 6.99 6.52
N HIS A 78 0.90 7.70 7.56
CA HIS A 78 1.55 7.15 8.75
C HIS A 78 0.52 6.49 9.68
N ASN A 79 0.76 5.24 10.04
CA ASN A 79 -0.04 4.46 10.97
C ASN A 79 -1.56 4.46 10.70
N ASN A 80 -1.96 4.82 9.48
CA ASN A 80 -3.34 4.87 9.05
C ASN A 80 -3.69 3.55 8.33
N ARG A 81 -4.75 2.87 8.78
CA ARG A 81 -5.20 1.60 8.16
C ARG A 81 -6.27 1.78 7.08
N THR A 82 -6.70 3.02 6.81
CA THR A 82 -7.69 3.31 5.77
C THR A 82 -7.05 3.68 4.42
N VAL A 83 -5.73 3.82 4.37
CA VAL A 83 -4.97 4.17 3.17
C VAL A 83 -4.42 2.95 2.45
N ALA A 84 -4.17 3.07 1.14
CA ALA A 84 -3.63 1.99 0.33
C ALA A 84 -2.16 1.67 0.64
N LEU A 85 -1.35 2.71 0.87
CA LEU A 85 0.06 2.60 1.21
C LEU A 85 0.28 3.09 2.63
N ARG A 86 0.59 2.18 3.54
CA ARG A 86 0.79 2.52 4.95
C ARG A 86 2.28 2.55 5.29
N ILE A 87 2.72 3.64 5.91
CA ILE A 87 3.99 3.67 6.63
C ILE A 87 3.69 3.20 8.07
N PRO A 88 4.21 2.03 8.47
CA PRO A 88 3.91 1.43 9.76
C PRO A 88 4.56 2.17 10.93
#